data_AF-A0AAU4BQS8-F1
#
_entry.id   AF-A0AAU4BQS8-F1
#
_cell.length_a   1.000
_cell.length_b   1.000
_cell.length_c   1.000
_cell.angle_alpha   90.00
_cell.angle_beta   90.00
_cell.angle_gamma   90.00
#
_symmetry.space_group_name_H-M   'P 1'
#
loop_
_entity.id
_entity.type
_entity.pdbx_description
1 polymer ?
#
loop_
_entity_poly.entity_id
_entity_poly.type
_entity_poly.pdbx_seq_one_letter_code
_entity_poly.pdbx_strand_id
1 'polypeptide(L)' 'MLSRHLTSEGVVSYTRCACGEVQVRVRRFEPGTMVTGGPGGGSPSDAS' A
#
# COMPACT_ATOMS: atom_id res chain seq x y z
N MET A 1 -8.32 -1.78 4.42
CA MET A 1 -7.73 -1.20 3.18
C MET A 1 -8.85 -1.09 2.16
N LEU A 2 -9.03 0.07 1.50
CA LEU A 2 -10.16 0.32 0.60
C LEU A 2 -9.80 0.03 -0.85
N SER A 3 -8.72 0.65 -1.34
CA SER A 3 -8.27 0.48 -2.71
C SER A 3 -6.76 0.63 -2.81
N ARG A 4 -6.23 0.09 -3.91
CA ARG A 4 -4.81 0.16 -4.25
C ARG A 4 -4.69 0.26 -5.76
N HIS A 5 -3.93 1.23 -6.22
CA HIS A 5 -3.73 1.50 -7.63
C HIS A 5 -2.24 1.60 -7.93
N LEU A 6 -1.83 0.90 -8.99
CA LEU A 6 -0.52 1.07 -9.62
C LEU A 6 -0.60 2.24 -10.60
N THR A 7 0.38 3.14 -10.52
CA THR A 7 0.56 4.28 -11.43
C THR A 7 1.99 4.25 -11.96
N SER A 8 2.33 5.12 -12.91
CA SER A 8 3.70 5.26 -13.42
C SER A 8 4.70 5.71 -12.35
N GLU A 9 4.23 6.43 -11.32
CA GLU A 9 5.08 6.98 -10.26
C GLU A 9 5.22 6.04 -9.06
N GLY A 10 4.34 5.06 -8.91
CA GLY A 10 4.34 4.16 -7.76
C GLY A 10 2.99 3.51 -7.47
N VAL A 11 2.77 3.22 -6.19
CA VAL A 11 1.52 2.66 -5.69
C VAL A 11 0.82 3.67 -4.81
N VAL A 12 -0.44 3.97 -5.14
CA VAL A 12 -1.34 4.77 -4.30
C VAL A 12 -2.26 3.82 -3.55
N SER A 13 -2.35 3.96 -2.23
CA SER A 13 -3.20 3.16 -1.36
C SER A 13 -4.13 4.04 -0.53
N TYR A 14 -5.41 3.67 -0.51
CA TYR A 14 -6.43 4.33 0.29
C TYR A 14 -6.87 3.40 1.42
N THR A 15 -6.85 3.90 2.65
CA THR A 15 -7.26 3.14 3.83
C THR A 15 -8.22 3.96 4.68
N ARG A 16 -9.33 3.35 5.11
CA ARG A 16 -10.18 3.93 6.14
C ARG A 16 -9.62 3.58 7.50
N CYS A 17 -9.32 4.61 8.30
CA CYS A 17 -8.93 4.43 9.70
C CYS A 17 -10.14 3.96 10.52
N ALA A 18 -9.87 3.37 11.69
CA ALA A 18 -10.92 2.99 12.64
C ALA A 18 -11.76 4.20 13.09
N CYS A 19 -11.19 5.42 13.09
CA CYS A 19 -11.92 6.66 13.37
C CYS A 19 -12.82 7.16 12.21
N GLY A 20 -12.82 6.46 11.06
CA GLY A 20 -13.60 6.82 9.87
C GLY A 20 -12.87 7.70 8.86
N GLU A 21 -11.76 8.33 9.24
CA GLU A 21 -10.94 9.15 8.35
C GLU A 21 -10.27 8.35 7.24
N VAL A 22 -10.12 8.96 6.06
CA VAL A 22 -9.43 8.35 4.93
C VAL A 22 -7.96 8.77 4.93
N GLN A 23 -7.07 7.79 4.96
CA GLN A 23 -5.63 7.99 4.82
C GLN A 23 -5.17 7.57 3.43
N VAL A 24 -4.39 8.44 2.79
CA VAL A 24 -3.75 8.19 1.50
C VAL A 24 -2.26 7.96 1.73
N ARG A 25 -1.71 6.87 1.19
CA ARG A 25 -0.27 6.60 1.20
C ARG A 25 0.23 6.37 -0.22
N VAL A 26 1.31 7.06 -0.57
CA VAL A 26 2.02 6.91 -1.84
C VAL A 26 3.35 6.22 -1.56
N ARG A 27 3.59 5.07 -2.18
CA ARG A 27 4.92 4.45 -2.25
C ARG A 27 5.46 4.66 -3.64
N ARG A 28 6.47 5.51 -3.78
CA ARG A 28 7.13 5.75 -5.06
C ARG A 28 7.94 4.52 -5.48
N PHE A 29 8.11 4.35 -6.79
CA PHE A 29 9.10 3.40 -7.28
C PHE A 29 10.49 3.98 -7.05
N GLU A 30 11.26 3.35 -6.16
CA GLU A 30 12.68 3.62 -6.05
C GLU A 30 13.40 2.93 -7.22
N PRO A 31 14.35 3.61 -7.89
CA PRO A 31 15.17 2.99 -8.93
C PRO A 31 15.80 1.69 -8.41
N GLY A 32 15.48 0.56 -9.05
CA GLY A 32 16.03 -0.76 -8.71
C GLY A 32 15.15 -1.63 -7.79
N THR A 33 14.01 -1.15 -7.30
CA THR A 33 13.11 -1.97 -6.48
C THR A 33 11.92 -2.45 -7.33
N MET A 34 11.93 -3.71 -7.75
CA MET A 34 10.77 -4.32 -8.42
C MET A 34 9.61 -4.42 -7.42
N VAL A 35 8.56 -3.63 -7.65
CA VAL A 35 7.33 -3.75 -6.87
C VAL A 35 6.54 -4.92 -7.44
N THR A 36 6.67 -6.09 -6.81
CA THR A 36 5.76 -7.21 -7.04
C THR A 36 4.36 -6.82 -6.58
N GLY A 37 3.43 -6.79 -7.53
CA GLY A 37 2.00 -6.60 -7.28
C GLY A 37 1.40 -7.84 -6.61
N GLY A 38 1.74 -8.07 -5.34
CA GLY A 38 1.13 -9.15 -4.56
C GLY A 38 -0.36 -8.87 -4.29
N PRO A 39 -1.23 -9.90 -4.37
CA PRO A 39 -2.64 -9.76 -4.02
C PRO A 39 -2.74 -9.34 -2.55
N GLY A 40 -3.58 -8.34 -2.29
CA GLY A 40 -3.70 -7.74 -0.96
C GLY A 40 -4.07 -8.77 0.10
N GLY A 41 -3.19 -8.98 1.08
CA GLY A 41 -3.43 -9.86 2.22
C GLY A 41 -2.12 -10.26 2.89
N GLY A 42 -1.69 -9.48 3.88
CA GLY A 42 -0.51 -9.78 4.69
C GLY A 42 -0.49 -8.88 5.91
N SER A 43 -1.13 -9.35 6.98
CA SER A 43 -1.11 -8.75 8.31
C SER A 43 0.32 -8.50 8.79
N PRO A 44 0.61 -7.42 9.53
CA PRO A 44 1.90 -7.27 10.19
C PRO A 44 1.88 -8.08 11.48
N SER A 45 2.27 -9.35 11.43
CA SER A 45 2.53 -10.15 12.64
C SER A 45 3.42 -11.33 12.26
N ASP A 46 4.72 -11.13 12.32
CA ASP A 46 5.56 -12.07 13.05
C ASP A 46 6.81 -11.34 13.51
N ALA A 47 6.78 -10.99 14.80
CA ALA A 47 7.95 -10.70 15.59
C ALA A 47 8.24 -11.98 16.37
N SER A 48 9.40 -12.59 16.14
CA SER A 48 10.14 -13.44 17.07
C SER A 48 11.58 -13.58 16.57
#